data_AF-A0A453IC44-F1
#
_entry.id   AF-A0A453IC44-F1
#
_cell.length_a   1.000
_cell.length_b   1.000
_cell.length_c   1.000
_cell.angle_alpha   90.00
_cell.angle_beta   90.00
_cell.angle_gamma   90.00
#
_symmetry.space_group_name_H-M   'P 1'
#
loop_
_entity.id
_entity.type
_entity.pdbx_description
1 polymer ?
#
loop_
_entity_poly.entity_id
_entity_poly.type
_entity_poly.pdbx_seq_one_letter_code
_entity_poly.pdbx_strand_id
1 'polypeptide(L)'
;AGGDVRGREAKQPRRERFGTGSSNEKMEEQKKKSRAERFGLPTPSSDDTEAKKKARLERFGQSTEVGKAEEEKRKARALRFAGAPSGSSEGKDKDTSKPDAATIAGTA
;
A
#
# COMPACT_ATOMS: atom_id res chain seq x y z
N ALA A 1 19.15 -31.74 13.42
CA ALA A 1 17.97 -30.86 13.32
C ALA A 1 18.42 -29.46 12.89
N GLY A 2 18.44 -29.19 11.59
CA GLY A 2 18.78 -27.87 11.06
C GLY A 2 17.50 -27.16 10.65
N GLY A 3 17.00 -26.25 11.49
CA GLY A 3 15.86 -25.42 11.14
C GLY A 3 16.28 -24.33 10.16
N ASP A 4 15.58 -24.20 9.04
CA ASP A 4 15.76 -23.13 8.06
C ASP A 4 15.59 -21.75 8.75
N VAL A 5 16.70 -21.04 8.91
CA VAL A 5 16.76 -19.67 9.47
C VAL A 5 16.27 -18.62 8.47
N ARG A 6 15.91 -19.01 7.24
CA ARG A 6 15.44 -18.09 6.17
C ARG A 6 13.98 -17.63 6.30
N GLY A 7 13.27 -18.00 7.37
CA GLY A 7 11.88 -17.61 7.60
C GLY A 7 11.67 -16.27 8.31
N ARG A 8 12.73 -15.65 8.86
CA ARG A 8 12.61 -14.50 9.76
C ARG A 8 13.36 -13.24 9.32
N GLU A 9 14.00 -13.25 8.15
CA GLU A 9 14.48 -12.01 7.55
C GLU A 9 13.26 -11.23 7.05
N ALA A 10 12.91 -10.22 7.83
CA ALA A 10 11.79 -9.33 7.57
C ALA A 10 11.80 -8.89 6.10
N LYS A 11 10.70 -9.15 5.39
CA LYS A 11 10.49 -8.61 4.05
C LYS A 11 10.56 -7.09 4.17
N GLN A 12 11.70 -6.53 3.77
CA GLN A 12 11.96 -5.09 3.79
C GLN A 12 10.71 -4.39 3.24
N PRO A 13 10.13 -3.43 3.99
CA PRO A 13 8.90 -2.78 3.58
C PRO A 13 9.07 -2.21 2.17
N ARG A 14 8.00 -2.26 1.39
CA ARG A 14 8.03 -1.81 -0.01
C ARG A 14 8.57 -0.39 -0.13
N ARG A 15 8.34 0.45 0.88
CA ARG A 15 8.89 1.81 0.98
C ARG A 15 10.41 1.84 1.10
N GLU A 16 11.05 0.88 1.77
CA GLU A 16 12.51 0.82 1.85
C GLU A 16 13.11 0.23 0.57
N ARG A 17 12.43 -0.73 -0.06
CA ARG A 17 12.88 -1.31 -1.33
C ARG A 17 12.65 -0.41 -2.55
N PHE A 18 11.58 0.37 -2.54
CA PHE A 18 11.09 1.15 -3.68
C PHE A 18 10.68 2.56 -3.29
N GLY A 19 11.29 3.13 -2.25
CA GLY A 19 10.96 4.46 -1.74
C GLY A 19 10.84 5.49 -2.85
N THR A 20 9.93 6.45 -2.66
CA THR A 20 9.67 7.55 -3.59
C THR A 20 10.87 8.49 -3.66
N GLY A 21 11.75 8.20 -4.62
CA GLY A 21 12.68 9.05 -5.34
C GLY A 21 13.14 10.35 -4.69
N SER A 22 14.34 10.31 -4.10
CA SER A 22 15.34 11.35 -4.34
C SER A 22 16.42 10.74 -5.24
N SER A 23 16.03 10.37 -6.46
CA SER A 23 16.98 9.98 -7.49
C SER A 23 17.36 11.23 -8.25
N ASN A 24 18.62 11.64 -8.08
CA ASN A 24 19.27 12.72 -8.81
C ASN A 24 18.85 12.68 -10.29
N GLU A 25 18.35 13.78 -10.84
CA GLU A 25 17.80 13.85 -12.21
C GLU A 25 18.77 13.28 -13.25
N LYS A 26 20.08 13.47 -13.03
CA LYS A 26 21.14 12.89 -13.87
C LYS A 26 21.12 11.36 -13.91
N MET A 27 20.86 10.71 -12.78
CA MET A 27 20.79 9.25 -12.69
C MET A 27 19.53 8.72 -13.39
N GLU A 28 18.39 9.40 -13.26
CA GLU A 28 17.17 9.02 -13.96
C GLU A 28 17.31 9.17 -15.47
N GLU A 29 18.00 10.22 -15.92
CA GLU A 29 18.27 10.43 -17.34
C GLU A 29 19.21 9.34 -17.91
N GLN A 30 20.24 8.91 -17.18
CA GLN A 30 21.10 7.78 -17.55
C GLN A 30 20.34 6.45 -17.64
N LYS A 31 19.42 6.18 -16.70
CA LYS A 31 18.56 4.97 -16.76
C LYS A 31 17.64 5.00 -17.98
N LYS A 32 17.09 6.16 -18.33
CA LYS A 32 16.27 6.31 -19.55
C LYS A 32 17.09 6.08 -20.81
N LYS A 33 18.31 6.63 -20.89
CA LYS A 33 19.24 6.44 -22.02
C LYS A 33 19.64 4.97 -22.20
N SER A 34 20.10 4.32 -21.14
CA SER A 34 20.46 2.90 -21.19
C SER A 34 19.26 1.99 -21.55
N ARG A 35 18.05 2.34 -21.11
CA ARG A 35 16.84 1.64 -21.57
C ARG A 35 16.60 1.87 -23.06
N ALA A 36 16.70 3.11 -23.53
CA ALA A 36 16.51 3.46 -24.93
C ALA A 36 17.47 2.67 -25.83
N GLU A 37 18.75 2.61 -25.47
CA GLU A 37 19.78 1.81 -26.16
C GLU A 37 19.44 0.32 -26.20
N ARG A 38 19.03 -0.27 -25.06
CA ARG A 38 18.68 -1.70 -24.98
C ARG A 38 17.53 -2.10 -25.89
N PHE A 39 16.64 -1.17 -26.21
CA PHE A 39 15.45 -1.43 -27.03
C PHE A 39 15.51 -0.75 -28.41
N GLY A 40 16.61 -0.08 -28.76
CA GLY A 40 16.72 0.70 -30.00
C GLY A 40 15.68 1.82 -30.10
N LEU A 41 15.23 2.36 -28.96
CA LEU A 41 14.23 3.42 -28.89
C LEU A 41 14.88 4.80 -28.86
N PRO A 42 14.20 5.85 -29.33
CA PRO A 42 14.64 7.22 -29.09
C PRO A 42 14.55 7.55 -27.60
N THR A 43 15.49 8.36 -27.11
CA THR A 43 15.45 8.87 -25.74
C THR A 43 14.29 9.86 -25.61
N PRO A 44 13.38 9.71 -24.62
CA PRO A 44 12.24 10.60 -24.47
C PRO A 44 12.70 12.02 -24.11
N SER A 45 12.21 13.01 -24.86
CA SER A 45 12.43 14.43 -24.56
C SER A 45 11.57 14.90 -23.40
N SER A 46 11.93 16.02 -22.78
CA SER A 46 11.13 16.63 -21.71
C SER A 46 9.68 16.87 -22.15
N ASP A 47 9.46 17.41 -23.35
CA ASP A 47 8.12 17.68 -23.90
C ASP A 47 7.25 16.42 -24.01
N ASP A 48 7.81 15.31 -24.51
CA ASP A 48 7.11 14.03 -24.60
C ASP A 48 6.74 13.49 -23.22
N THR A 49 7.62 13.66 -22.22
CA THR A 49 7.30 13.27 -20.84
C THR A 49 6.20 14.12 -20.23
N GLU A 50 6.17 15.42 -20.51
CA GLU A 50 5.11 16.31 -20.02
C GLU A 50 3.77 16.01 -20.69
N ALA A 51 3.74 15.79 -22.00
CA ALA A 51 2.54 15.39 -22.72
C ALA A 51 1.94 14.10 -22.16
N LYS A 52 2.78 13.07 -21.91
CA LYS A 52 2.34 11.81 -21.28
C LYS A 52 1.82 12.00 -19.86
N LYS A 53 2.44 12.87 -19.07
CA LYS A 53 1.95 13.22 -17.72
C LYS A 53 0.59 13.93 -17.79
N LYS A 54 0.42 14.90 -18.70
CA LYS A 54 -0.84 15.63 -18.92
C LYS A 54 -1.95 14.69 -19.38
N ALA A 55 -1.69 13.83 -20.36
CA ALA A 55 -2.68 12.84 -20.83
C ALA A 55 -3.11 11.86 -19.71
N ARG A 56 -2.18 11.47 -18.83
CA ARG A 56 -2.52 10.65 -17.66
C ARG A 56 -3.39 11.42 -16.67
N LEU A 57 -3.09 12.69 -16.44
CA LEU A 57 -3.87 13.56 -15.57
C LEU A 57 -5.26 13.83 -16.16
N GLU A 58 -5.41 13.96 -17.47
CA GLU A 58 -6.71 14.08 -18.09
C GLU A 58 -7.53 12.78 -17.95
N ARG A 59 -6.89 11.62 -18.10
CA ARG A 59 -7.55 10.32 -18.00
C ARG A 59 -7.95 9.94 -16.56
N PHE A 60 -7.15 10.33 -15.57
CA PHE A 60 -7.27 9.84 -14.19
C PHE A 60 -7.30 10.94 -13.12
N GLY A 61 -7.12 12.20 -13.50
CA GLY A 61 -7.04 13.35 -12.59
C GLY A 61 -8.37 14.04 -12.34
N GLN A 62 -9.50 13.47 -12.78
CA GLN A 62 -10.81 13.94 -12.34
C GLN A 62 -10.88 13.85 -10.81
N SER A 63 -11.04 15.01 -10.18
CA SER A 63 -10.91 15.25 -8.75
C SER A 63 -12.20 14.95 -7.99
N THR A 64 -12.04 14.15 -6.93
CA THR A 64 -12.60 14.30 -5.57
C THR A 64 -14.11 14.43 -5.35
N GLU A 65 -14.95 14.51 -6.36
CA GLU A 65 -16.37 14.19 -6.22
C GLU A 65 -16.47 12.67 -6.18
N VAL A 66 -16.22 12.10 -4.99
CA VAL A 66 -16.52 10.69 -4.69
C VAL A 66 -18.03 10.58 -4.81
N GLY A 67 -18.51 10.35 -6.03
CA GLY A 67 -19.92 10.08 -6.26
C GLY A 67 -20.33 8.92 -5.36
N LYS A 68 -21.55 8.92 -4.84
CA LYS A 68 -22.05 7.88 -3.91
C LYS A 68 -21.73 6.45 -4.40
N ALA A 69 -21.73 6.23 -5.72
CA ALA A 69 -21.35 4.98 -6.36
C ALA A 69 -19.87 4.54 -6.17
N GLU A 70 -18.92 5.47 -6.04
CA GLU A 70 -17.51 5.14 -5.75
C GLU A 70 -17.33 4.74 -4.28
N GLU A 71 -18.03 5.40 -3.35
CA GLU A 71 -17.99 5.09 -1.93
C GLU A 71 -18.54 3.67 -1.65
N GLU A 72 -19.63 3.28 -2.31
CA GLU A 72 -20.19 1.93 -2.24
C GLU A 72 -19.22 0.86 -2.76
N LYS A 73 -18.54 1.11 -3.88
CA LYS A 73 -17.51 0.22 -4.41
C LYS A 73 -16.33 0.06 -3.45
N ARG A 74 -15.94 1.14 -2.76
CA ARG A 74 -14.89 1.11 -1.73
C ARG A 74 -15.33 0.31 -0.50
N LYS A 75 -16.56 0.50 -0.02
CA LYS A 75 -17.17 -0.27 1.08
C LYS A 75 -17.25 -1.76 0.75
N ALA A 76 -17.75 -2.11 -0.43
CA ALA A 76 -17.80 -3.50 -0.90
C ALA A 76 -16.41 -4.13 -0.97
N ARG A 77 -15.41 -3.37 -1.44
CA ARG A 77 -14.01 -3.84 -1.43
C ARG A 77 -13.52 -4.09 0.00
N ALA A 78 -13.75 -3.16 0.93
CA ALA A 78 -13.34 -3.32 2.32
C ALA A 78 -13.94 -4.59 2.95
N LEU A 79 -15.22 -4.88 2.73
CA LEU A 79 -15.87 -6.10 3.23
C LEU A 79 -15.24 -7.38 2.68
N ARG A 80 -14.80 -7.41 1.41
CA ARG A 80 -14.11 -8.57 0.83
C ARG A 80 -12.77 -8.87 1.49
N PHE A 81 -12.09 -7.84 2.00
CA PHE A 81 -10.77 -7.97 2.61
C PHE A 81 -10.81 -8.00 4.15
N ALA A 82 -11.94 -7.69 4.78
CA ALA A 82 -12.11 -7.70 6.23
C ALA A 82 -12.09 -9.10 6.86
N GLY A 83 -12.21 -10.18 6.06
CA GLY A 83 -12.28 -11.57 6.54
C GLY A 83 -10.99 -12.38 6.47
N ALA A 84 -9.88 -11.82 5.97
CA ALA A 84 -8.61 -12.53 5.94
C ALA A 84 -7.79 -12.17 7.19
N PRO A 85 -7.44 -13.12 8.08
CA PRO A 85 -6.43 -12.88 9.11
C PRO A 85 -5.06 -12.76 8.43
N SER A 86 -4.81 -11.61 7.83
CA SER A 86 -3.46 -11.17 7.46
C SER A 86 -2.77 -10.83 8.77
N GLY A 87 -2.01 -11.79 9.31
CA GLY A 87 -1.34 -11.72 10.60
C GLY A 87 -0.92 -10.31 11.03
N SER A 88 -1.62 -9.78 12.03
CA SER A 88 -1.14 -8.75 12.94
C SER A 88 -1.77 -9.07 14.30
N SER A 89 -0.93 -9.29 15.31
CA SER A 89 -0.80 -8.32 16.39
C SER A 89 -2.10 -8.17 17.19
N GLU A 90 -2.40 -9.17 18.02
CA GLU A 90 -3.29 -8.99 19.16
C GLU A 90 -2.61 -8.11 20.21
N GLY A 91 -2.71 -6.80 19.99
CA GLY A 91 -2.71 -5.81 21.05
C GLY A 91 -4.16 -5.47 21.35
N LYS A 92 -4.76 -6.15 22.34
CA LYS A 92 -5.96 -5.66 23.01
C LYS A 92 -5.65 -5.56 24.50
N ASP A 93 -5.05 -4.44 24.88
CA ASP A 93 -5.06 -3.96 26.25
C ASP A 93 -6.51 -3.66 26.66
N LYS A 94 -7.03 -4.43 27.61
CA LYS A 94 -8.08 -3.97 28.53
C LYS A 94 -8.02 -4.76 29.84
N ASP A 95 -6.92 -4.60 30.55
CA ASP A 95 -6.88 -4.87 31.99
C ASP A 95 -7.41 -3.64 32.73
N THR A 96 -8.66 -3.72 33.21
CA THR A 96 -9.09 -2.98 34.39
C THR A 96 -9.52 -4.01 35.42
N SER A 97 -8.57 -4.32 36.29
CA SER A 97 -8.72 -5.23 37.40
C SER A 97 -9.68 -4.68 38.46
N LYS A 98 -10.68 -5.52 38.78
CA LYS A 98 -11.16 -5.87 40.13
C LYS A 98 -12.22 -4.95 40.82
N PRO A 99 -12.96 -5.48 41.82
CA PRO A 99 -14.28 -6.10 41.62
C PRO A 99 -15.36 -5.54 42.57
N ASP A 100 -16.65 -5.77 42.29
CA ASP A 100 -17.67 -5.69 43.35
C ASP A 100 -18.69 -6.82 43.23
N ALA A 101 -18.93 -7.42 44.39
CA ALA A 101 -19.74 -8.59 44.63
C ALA A 101 -21.22 -8.23 44.82
N ALA A 102 -22.13 -9.05 44.28
CA ALA A 102 -23.37 -9.47 44.94
C ALA A 102 -24.22 -10.39 44.02
N THR A 103 -24.24 -11.67 44.39
CA THR A 103 -25.39 -12.60 44.44
C THR A 103 -26.72 -12.15 43.85
N ILE A 104 -27.25 -12.90 42.86
CA ILE A 104 -28.64 -13.40 42.93
C ILE A 104 -28.83 -14.66 42.09
N ALA A 105 -29.32 -15.71 42.76
CA ALA A 105 -29.57 -17.05 42.27
C ALA A 105 -30.80 -17.13 41.34
N GLY A 106 -30.81 -18.18 40.51
CA GLY A 106 -31.80 -18.42 39.47
C GLY A 106 -33.21 -18.75 39.96
N THR A 107 -34.17 -18.52 39.06
CA THR A 107 -35.50 -19.12 39.05
C THR A 107 -35.92 -19.32 37.59
N ALA A 108 -36.12 -20.58 37.19
CA ALA A 108 -37.07 -21.08 36.19
C ALA A 108 -36.81 -22.57 35.98
#